data_AF-A0A833MR07-F1
#
_entry.id   AF-A0A833MR07-F1
#
_cell.length_a   1.000
_cell.length_b   1.000
_cell.length_c   1.000
_cell.angle_alpha   90.00
_cell.angle_beta   90.00
_cell.angle_gamma   90.00
#
_symmetry.space_group_name_H-M   'P 1'
#
loop_
_entity.id
_entity.type
_entity.pdbx_description
1 polymer ?
#
loop_
_entity_poly.entity_id
_entity_poly.type
_entity_poly.pdbx_seq_one_letter_code
_entity_poly.pdbx_strand_id
1 'polypeptide(L)'
;MADITTQTIRDTFLDNLPENVTREEGEEFWNAWLDRQREGHEPDMPTPPVGFQYAPGEVDEFDYGEPDLEDEQLTEDQKRDMLGLVHDYAMNTSELARTMLDCQHFDDPQVRELVRQTFKDLECAGSHVSDALKLMGWTADDVTVS
;
A
#
# COMPACT_ATOMS: atom_id res chain seq x y z
N MET A 1 -0.29 -23.91 -4.61
CA MET A 1 -1.63 -23.26 -4.60
C MET A 1 -1.35 -21.77 -4.71
N ALA A 2 -1.79 -21.10 -5.77
CA ALA A 2 -1.59 -19.65 -5.89
C ALA A 2 -2.37 -18.95 -4.77
N ASP A 3 -1.82 -17.92 -4.17
CA ASP A 3 -2.52 -17.14 -3.14
C ASP A 3 -3.78 -16.48 -3.73
N ILE A 4 -4.72 -16.10 -2.85
CA ILE A 4 -6.04 -15.58 -3.23
C ILE A 4 -5.90 -14.29 -4.06
N THR A 5 -4.86 -13.49 -3.80
CA THR A 5 -4.59 -12.26 -4.55
C THR A 5 -4.15 -12.59 -5.98
N THR A 6 -3.23 -13.52 -6.16
CA THR A 6 -2.80 -13.99 -7.49
C THR A 6 -3.95 -14.59 -8.30
N GLN A 7 -4.88 -15.31 -7.65
CA GLN A 7 -6.08 -15.84 -8.33
C GLN A 7 -7.03 -14.72 -8.76
N THR A 8 -7.25 -13.73 -7.90
CA THR A 8 -8.13 -12.58 -8.19
C THR A 8 -7.59 -11.75 -9.37
N ILE A 9 -6.28 -11.53 -9.42
CA ILE A 9 -5.63 -10.80 -10.53
C ILE A 9 -5.71 -11.63 -11.82
N ARG A 10 -5.49 -12.94 -11.75
CA ARG A 10 -5.65 -13.84 -12.90
C ARG A 10 -7.06 -13.76 -13.48
N ASP A 11 -8.08 -13.89 -12.65
CA ASP A 11 -9.47 -13.91 -13.11
C ASP A 11 -9.85 -12.56 -13.73
N THR A 12 -9.43 -11.45 -13.12
CA THR A 12 -9.64 -10.11 -13.67
C THR A 12 -8.94 -9.94 -15.03
N PHE A 13 -7.73 -10.46 -15.18
CA PHE A 13 -7.01 -10.43 -16.46
C PHE A 13 -7.73 -11.24 -17.55
N LEU A 14 -8.19 -12.45 -17.21
CA LEU A 14 -8.90 -13.32 -18.16
C LEU A 14 -10.29 -12.78 -18.55
N ASP A 15 -10.92 -12.01 -17.68
CA ASP A 15 -12.22 -11.40 -17.94
C ASP A 15 -12.14 -10.11 -18.76
N ASN A 16 -10.93 -9.55 -18.92
CA ASN A 16 -10.65 -8.33 -19.70
C ASN A 16 -9.78 -8.58 -20.93
N LEU A 17 -9.76 -9.82 -21.44
CA LEU A 17 -9.03 -10.14 -22.67
C LEU A 17 -9.61 -9.36 -23.87
N PRO A 18 -8.76 -8.91 -24.81
CA PRO A 18 -9.22 -8.34 -26.07
C PRO A 18 -10.13 -9.32 -26.82
N GLU A 19 -11.11 -8.82 -27.58
CA GLU A 19 -12.10 -9.64 -28.30
C GLU A 19 -11.47 -10.67 -29.27
N ASN A 20 -10.23 -10.41 -29.70
CA ASN A 20 -9.47 -11.27 -30.60
C ASN A 20 -8.53 -12.26 -29.90
N VAL A 21 -8.59 -12.37 -28.58
CA VAL A 21 -7.77 -13.27 -27.76
C VAL A 21 -8.69 -14.25 -27.04
N THR A 22 -8.44 -15.53 -27.24
CA THR A 22 -9.19 -16.59 -26.57
C THR A 22 -8.75 -16.72 -25.10
N ARG A 23 -9.62 -17.28 -24.27
CA ARG A 23 -9.30 -17.52 -22.86
C ARG A 23 -8.09 -18.43 -22.68
N GLU A 24 -7.93 -19.43 -23.56
CA GLU A 24 -6.79 -20.36 -23.55
C GLU A 24 -5.47 -19.62 -23.82
N GLU A 25 -5.42 -18.74 -24.83
CA GLU A 25 -4.25 -17.90 -25.11
C GLU A 25 -3.94 -16.93 -23.95
N GLY A 26 -4.97 -16.40 -23.29
CA GLY A 26 -4.81 -15.59 -22.09
C GLY A 26 -4.22 -16.39 -20.92
N GLU A 27 -4.66 -17.63 -20.71
CA GLU A 27 -4.14 -18.50 -19.65
C GLU A 27 -2.68 -18.90 -19.90
N GLU A 28 -2.30 -19.21 -21.15
CA GLU A 28 -0.92 -19.49 -21.53
C GLU A 28 0.00 -18.28 -21.30
N PHE A 29 -0.45 -17.08 -21.69
CA PHE A 29 0.28 -15.84 -21.45
C PHE A 29 0.49 -15.58 -19.95
N TRP A 30 -0.58 -15.73 -19.16
CA TRP A 30 -0.53 -15.53 -17.72
C TRP A 30 0.46 -16.46 -17.02
N ASN A 31 0.46 -17.75 -17.41
CA ASN A 31 1.39 -18.73 -16.84
C ASN A 31 2.83 -18.46 -17.25
N ALA A 32 3.10 -18.13 -18.51
CA ALA A 32 4.44 -17.78 -18.98
C ALA A 32 4.99 -16.52 -18.31
N TRP A 33 4.13 -15.53 -18.05
CA TRP A 33 4.49 -14.32 -17.31
C TRP A 33 4.82 -14.64 -15.85
N LEU A 34 4.03 -15.49 -15.17
CA LEU A 34 4.28 -15.92 -13.80
C LEU A 34 5.59 -16.71 -13.66
N ASP A 35 5.89 -17.60 -14.60
CA ASP A 35 7.14 -18.37 -14.58
C ASP A 35 8.36 -17.45 -14.76
N ARG A 36 8.24 -16.42 -15.60
CA ARG A 36 9.29 -15.40 -15.74
C ARG A 36 9.53 -14.58 -14.47
N GLN A 37 8.48 -14.28 -13.69
CA GLN A 37 8.64 -13.61 -12.40
C GLN A 37 9.33 -14.50 -11.35
N ARG A 38 9.25 -15.82 -11.50
CA ARG A 38 9.91 -16.78 -10.60
C ARG A 38 11.37 -17.05 -10.94
N GLU A 39 11.80 -16.76 -12.18
CA GLU A 39 13.10 -17.19 -12.71
C GLU A 39 14.25 -16.17 -12.61
N GLY A 40 14.07 -14.95 -12.10
CA GLY A 40 15.27 -14.15 -11.77
C GLY A 40 15.06 -12.70 -11.36
N HIS A 41 15.68 -12.33 -10.22
CA HIS A 41 16.79 -11.39 -10.13
C HIS A 41 17.43 -11.53 -8.72
N GLU A 42 18.58 -12.20 -8.58
CA GLU A 42 19.46 -12.03 -7.41
C GLU A 42 20.35 -10.80 -7.69
N PRO A 43 20.24 -9.70 -6.92
CA PRO A 43 21.16 -8.58 -7.06
C PRO A 43 22.47 -8.88 -6.30
N ASP A 44 23.60 -8.77 -7.00
CA ASP A 44 24.93 -8.95 -6.42
C ASP A 44 25.19 -7.82 -5.39
N MET A 45 25.16 -8.15 -4.10
CA MET A 45 25.23 -7.18 -3.00
C MET A 45 26.59 -6.47 -2.97
N PRO A 46 26.65 -5.14 -2.77
CA PRO A 46 27.92 -4.41 -2.71
C PRO A 46 28.74 -4.78 -1.46
N THR A 47 30.06 -4.91 -1.63
CA THR A 47 31.01 -5.27 -0.56
C THR A 47 30.96 -4.26 0.61
N PRO A 48 30.79 -4.71 1.86
CA PRO A 48 30.65 -3.79 2.99
C PRO A 48 31.98 -3.09 3.34
N PRO A 49 31.94 -1.88 3.92
CA PRO A 49 33.15 -1.18 4.37
C PRO A 49 33.95 -1.95 5.43
N VAL A 50 35.26 -1.69 5.49
CA VAL A 50 36.19 -2.38 6.39
C VAL A 50 35.75 -2.23 7.85
N GLY A 51 35.43 -3.37 8.49
CA GLY A 51 34.99 -3.46 9.88
C GLY A 51 33.53 -3.84 10.08
N PHE A 52 32.73 -3.95 9.01
CA PHE A 52 31.34 -4.39 9.06
C PHE A 52 31.16 -5.71 8.28
N GLN A 53 30.38 -6.64 8.84
CA GLN A 53 29.94 -7.88 8.17
C GLN A 53 28.42 -7.84 8.03
N TYR A 54 27.90 -8.19 6.86
CA TYR A 54 26.46 -8.45 6.72
C TYR A 54 26.10 -9.69 7.54
N ALA A 55 24.98 -9.64 8.26
CA ALA A 55 24.46 -10.80 8.96
C ALA A 55 23.98 -11.84 7.92
N PRO A 56 24.24 -13.15 8.12
CA PRO A 56 23.73 -14.18 7.22
C PRO A 56 22.20 -14.17 7.29
N GLY A 57 21.57 -13.82 6.16
CA GLY A 57 20.21 -13.31 6.11
C GLY A 57 19.09 -14.33 6.22
N GLU A 58 17.91 -13.82 6.53
CA GLU A 58 16.61 -14.21 5.97
C GLU A 58 15.68 -13.00 6.11
N VAL A 59 15.60 -12.16 5.09
CA VAL A 59 14.43 -11.31 4.83
C VAL A 59 14.39 -11.02 3.33
N ASP A 60 13.38 -11.62 2.71
CA ASP A 60 12.85 -11.36 1.38
C ASP A 60 12.41 -9.88 1.33
N GLU A 61 13.15 -9.04 0.62
CA GLU A 61 12.79 -7.63 0.40
C GLU A 61 11.60 -7.58 -0.57
N PHE A 62 10.43 -7.28 -0.01
CA PHE A 62 9.32 -6.74 -0.79
C PHE A 62 9.78 -5.38 -1.36
N ASP A 63 10.22 -5.37 -2.62
CA ASP A 63 10.51 -4.16 -3.37
C ASP A 63 9.19 -3.46 -3.75
N TYR A 64 8.66 -2.63 -2.85
CA TYR A 64 7.95 -1.45 -3.30
C TYR A 64 9.03 -0.55 -3.88
N GLY A 65 9.32 -0.69 -5.18
CA GLY A 65 10.31 0.12 -5.88
C GLY A 65 10.35 1.51 -5.28
N GLU A 66 11.45 1.85 -4.59
CA GLU A 66 11.63 3.22 -4.13
C GLU A 66 11.52 4.06 -5.40
N PRO A 67 10.56 4.99 -5.51
CA PRO A 67 10.57 5.90 -6.63
C PRO A 67 11.96 6.52 -6.63
N ASP A 68 12.58 6.58 -7.81
CA ASP A 68 13.83 7.30 -8.02
C ASP A 68 13.54 8.76 -7.65
N LEU A 69 13.68 9.09 -6.37
CA LEU A 69 13.62 10.43 -5.83
C LEU A 69 14.94 11.08 -6.24
N GLU A 70 15.14 11.27 -7.54
CA GLU A 70 15.75 12.53 -7.94
C GLU A 70 15.00 13.62 -7.16
N ASP A 71 15.71 14.62 -6.64
CA ASP A 71 15.13 15.74 -5.88
C ASP A 71 14.16 16.60 -6.75
N GLU A 72 13.20 15.98 -7.43
CA GLU A 72 12.03 16.61 -8.02
C GLU A 72 11.24 17.19 -6.85
N GLN A 73 11.48 18.47 -6.61
CA GLN A 73 10.69 19.24 -5.66
C GLN A 73 9.22 19.11 -6.05
N LEU A 74 8.46 18.39 -5.23
CA LEU A 74 7.01 18.32 -5.34
C LEU A 74 6.45 19.75 -5.44
N THR A 75 5.50 19.94 -6.36
CA THR A 75 4.74 21.18 -6.42
C THR A 75 3.93 21.33 -5.13
N GLU A 76 3.55 22.56 -4.79
CA GLU A 76 2.71 22.81 -3.62
C GLU A 76 1.36 22.09 -3.70
N ASP A 77 0.79 21.94 -4.91
CA ASP A 77 -0.42 21.15 -5.13
C ASP A 77 -0.18 19.66 -4.84
N GLN A 78 0.93 19.07 -5.31
CA GLN A 78 1.25 17.67 -5.01
C GLN A 78 1.44 17.42 -3.51
N LYS A 79 2.09 18.34 -2.79
CA LYS A 79 2.24 18.25 -1.33
C LYS A 79 0.88 18.34 -0.61
N ARG A 80 0.02 19.27 -1.04
CA ARG A 80 -1.33 19.40 -0.50
C ARG A 80 -2.13 18.13 -0.73
N ASP A 81 -2.10 17.60 -1.95
CA ASP A 81 -2.87 16.42 -2.33
C ASP A 81 -2.38 15.19 -1.57
N MET A 82 -1.07 15.02 -1.38
CA MET A 82 -0.51 13.96 -0.54
C MET A 82 -0.97 14.07 0.91
N LEU A 83 -0.94 15.26 1.50
CA LEU A 83 -1.42 15.47 2.88
C LEU A 83 -2.93 15.24 2.98
N GLY A 84 -3.72 15.70 1.99
CA GLY A 84 -5.16 15.43 1.90
C GLY A 84 -5.46 13.94 1.86
N LEU A 85 -4.75 13.19 1.01
CA LEU A 85 -4.89 11.73 0.93
C LEU A 85 -4.60 11.05 2.27
N VAL A 86 -3.49 11.40 2.94
CA VAL A 86 -3.14 10.79 4.24
C VAL A 86 -4.21 11.12 5.30
N HIS A 87 -4.73 12.35 5.31
CA HIS A 87 -5.83 12.73 6.18
C HIS A 87 -7.07 11.87 5.94
N ASP A 88 -7.49 11.75 4.68
CA ASP A 88 -8.69 11.02 4.31
C ASP A 88 -8.56 9.53 4.61
N TYR A 89 -7.38 8.94 4.36
CA TYR A 89 -7.10 7.56 4.74
C TYR A 89 -7.18 7.36 6.25
N ALA A 90 -6.62 8.27 7.04
CA ALA A 90 -6.68 8.19 8.49
C ALA A 90 -8.14 8.26 8.99
N MET A 91 -8.92 9.21 8.49
CA MET A 91 -10.32 9.40 8.89
C MET A 91 -11.20 8.23 8.45
N ASN A 92 -11.12 7.80 7.18
CA ASN A 92 -11.91 6.68 6.67
C ASN A 92 -11.56 5.37 7.40
N THR A 93 -10.28 5.14 7.69
CA THR A 93 -9.85 3.94 8.43
C THR A 93 -10.28 4.00 9.89
N SER A 94 -10.31 5.19 10.51
CA SER A 94 -10.85 5.34 11.87
C SER A 94 -12.34 4.96 11.94
N GLU A 95 -13.14 5.36 10.95
CA GLU A 95 -14.57 4.98 10.90
C GLU A 95 -14.76 3.46 10.71
N LEU A 96 -13.86 2.80 9.95
CA LEU A 96 -13.84 1.34 9.88
C LEU A 96 -13.48 0.70 11.23
N ALA A 97 -12.44 1.19 11.90
CA ALA A 97 -12.04 0.70 13.23
C ALA A 97 -13.17 0.87 14.25
N ARG A 98 -13.90 1.99 14.20
CA ARG A 98 -15.10 2.23 14.99
C ARG A 98 -16.21 1.21 14.69
N THR A 99 -16.48 0.98 13.41
CA THR A 99 -17.45 -0.04 12.96
C THR A 99 -17.09 -1.43 13.48
N MET A 100 -15.79 -1.78 13.52
CA MET A 100 -15.32 -3.05 14.10
C MET A 100 -15.56 -3.13 15.62
N LEU A 101 -15.44 -2.02 16.35
CA LEU A 101 -15.75 -1.98 17.79
C LEU A 101 -17.25 -2.19 18.07
N ASP A 102 -18.11 -1.69 17.19
CA ASP A 102 -19.56 -1.88 17.29
C ASP A 102 -20.01 -3.29 16.85
N CYS A 103 -19.14 -4.02 16.15
CA CYS A 103 -19.41 -5.37 15.68
C CYS A 103 -19.30 -6.41 16.82
N GLN A 104 -20.26 -7.34 16.86
CA GLN A 104 -20.28 -8.46 17.81
C GLN A 104 -19.44 -9.67 17.33
N HIS A 105 -18.80 -9.58 16.16
CA HIS A 105 -17.99 -10.69 15.64
C HIS A 105 -16.59 -10.76 16.28
N PHE A 106 -16.13 -9.66 16.88
CA PHE A 106 -14.85 -9.59 17.58
C PHE A 106 -15.12 -9.44 19.09
N ASP A 107 -15.40 -10.58 19.74
CA ASP A 107 -15.73 -10.65 21.17
C ASP A 107 -14.49 -10.83 22.07
N ASP A 108 -13.33 -11.12 21.49
CA ASP A 108 -12.07 -11.23 22.24
C ASP A 108 -11.69 -9.86 22.85
N PRO A 109 -11.56 -9.75 24.19
CA PRO A 109 -11.26 -8.48 24.84
C PRO A 109 -9.93 -7.85 24.44
N GLN A 110 -8.91 -8.65 24.14
CA GLN A 110 -7.60 -8.16 23.72
C GLN A 110 -7.67 -7.62 22.29
N VAL A 111 -8.36 -8.33 21.39
CA VAL A 111 -8.60 -7.84 20.02
C VAL A 111 -9.37 -6.52 20.06
N ARG A 112 -10.43 -6.42 20.87
CA ARG A 112 -11.21 -5.18 21.03
C ARG A 112 -10.38 -4.02 21.56
N GLU A 113 -9.45 -4.27 22.48
CA GLU A 113 -8.54 -3.22 22.96
C GLU A 113 -7.56 -2.77 21.89
N LEU A 114 -6.99 -3.70 21.10
CA LEU A 114 -6.11 -3.36 19.98
C LEU A 114 -6.85 -2.51 18.94
N VAL A 115 -8.07 -2.90 18.54
CA VAL A 115 -8.89 -2.11 17.60
C VAL A 115 -9.21 -0.73 18.17
N ARG A 116 -9.46 -0.62 19.49
CA ARG A 116 -9.69 0.67 20.15
C ARG A 116 -8.44 1.55 20.12
N GLN A 117 -7.25 0.97 20.31
CA GLN A 117 -6.01 1.72 20.22
C GLN A 117 -5.76 2.19 18.78
N THR A 118 -5.94 1.31 17.79
CA THR A 118 -5.86 1.67 16.36
C THR A 118 -6.78 2.84 16.03
N PHE A 119 -8.03 2.82 16.49
CA PHE A 119 -8.98 3.92 16.29
C PHE A 119 -8.42 5.25 16.80
N LYS A 120 -7.91 5.29 18.04
CA LYS A 120 -7.33 6.52 18.63
C LYS A 120 -6.10 6.99 17.88
N ASP A 121 -5.23 6.08 17.46
CA ASP A 121 -4.01 6.41 16.74
C ASP A 121 -4.33 7.02 15.37
N LEU A 122 -5.37 6.50 14.69
CA LEU A 122 -5.86 7.04 13.42
C LEU A 122 -6.53 8.41 13.58
N GLU A 123 -7.37 8.62 14.60
CA GLU A 123 -7.91 9.96 14.91
C GLU A 123 -6.80 10.98 15.19
N CYS A 124 -5.79 10.56 15.96
CA CYS A 124 -4.62 11.38 16.28
C CYS A 124 -3.83 11.73 15.02
N ALA A 125 -3.57 10.74 14.16
CA ALA A 125 -2.91 10.95 12.87
C ALA A 125 -3.69 11.91 11.97
N GLY A 126 -5.01 11.73 11.84
CA GLY A 126 -5.87 12.64 11.09
C GLY A 126 -5.79 14.08 11.61
N SER A 127 -5.82 14.27 12.93
CA SER A 127 -5.65 15.60 13.55
C SER A 127 -4.27 16.22 13.24
N HIS A 128 -3.19 15.44 13.33
CA HIS A 128 -1.85 15.95 13.02
C HIS A 128 -1.72 16.39 11.57
N VAL A 129 -2.29 15.63 10.63
CA VAL A 129 -2.26 15.97 9.21
C VAL A 129 -3.13 17.20 8.92
N SER A 130 -4.29 17.31 9.57
CA SER A 130 -5.12 18.52 9.52
C SER A 130 -4.36 19.76 10.01
N ASP A 131 -3.61 19.64 11.10
CA ASP A 131 -2.79 20.74 11.62
C ASP A 131 -1.61 21.08 10.69
N ALA A 132 -1.00 20.07 10.05
CA ALA A 132 0.02 20.29 9.03
C ALA A 132 -0.54 21.05 7.81
N LEU A 133 -1.73 20.69 7.33
CA LEU A 133 -2.44 21.41 6.26
C LEU A 133 -2.69 22.88 6.66
N LYS A 134 -3.16 23.13 7.88
CA LYS A 134 -3.38 24.50 8.38
C LYS A 134 -2.10 25.33 8.45
N LEU A 135 -0.97 24.74 8.84
CA LEU A 135 0.33 25.43 8.87
C LEU A 135 0.78 25.87 7.47
N MET A 136 0.38 25.13 6.44
CA MET A 136 0.63 25.45 5.03
C MET A 136 -0.42 26.40 4.44
N GLY A 137 -1.47 26.76 5.19
CA GLY A 137 -2.58 27.58 4.72
C GLY A 137 -3.58 26.83 3.84
N TRP A 138 -3.62 25.50 3.92
CA TRP A 138 -4.54 24.63 3.16
C TRP A 138 -5.62 24.04 4.07
N THR A 139 -6.70 23.58 3.44
CA THR A 139 -7.72 22.75 4.10
C THR A 139 -7.81 21.38 3.42
N ALA A 140 -8.23 20.36 4.16
CA ALA A 140 -8.44 19.02 3.60
C ALA A 140 -9.62 18.99 2.61
N ASP A 141 -10.56 19.93 2.72
CA ASP A 141 -11.78 19.99 1.91
C ASP A 141 -11.63 20.73 0.57
N ASP A 142 -10.48 21.38 0.30
CA ASP A 142 -10.27 22.20 -0.91
C ASP A 142 -9.98 21.38 -2.19
N VAL A 143 -10.28 20.07 -2.19
CA VAL A 143 -10.26 19.25 -3.42
C VAL A 143 -11.50 19.60 -4.27
N THR A 144 -11.51 20.81 -4.84
CA THR A 144 -12.41 21.12 -5.94
C THR A 144 -11.95 20.36 -7.17
N VAL A 145 -12.57 19.21 -7.41
CA VAL A 145 -12.61 18.55 -8.72
C VAL A 145 -13.05 19.60 -9.75
N SER A 146 -12.13 20.02 -10.61
CA SER A 146 -12.44 20.82 -11.81
C SER A 146 -12.53 19.93 -13.04
#